data_AF-D6K2C7-F1
#
_entry.id   AF-D6K2C7-F1
#
_cell.length_a   1.000
_cell.length_b   1.000
_cell.length_c   1.000
_cell.angle_alpha   90.00
_cell.angle_beta   90.00
_cell.angle_gamma   90.00
#
_symmetry.space_group_name_H-M   'P 1'
#
loop_
_entity.id
_entity.type
_entity.pdbx_description
1 polymer ?
#
loop_
_entity_poly.entity_id
_entity_poly.type
_entity_poly.pdbx_seq_one_letter_code
_entity_poly.pdbx_strand_id
1 'polypeptide(L)'
;TRAHETALGVRRGTKNGALMRSTNSTTRTRRAVRAAAVLAAGALALSLTACGGGDDDKKTGSDENSKASGGGAETGSTVTLPKLDGTTLEVAAVWTGAEQANFKKVLAEFSRRTGAKVTFVPAQDPIINFLGSKIAGGQPPDVALLPQPGAIKQAVEKKWAKPVGAEAQAQLSKNYSQGWQDIGKVDGKQYGVYYKAANKSLIWYNAKALENAGASEPKTWKDLLSTAQQVYDSGVTPFSVGGADGWTLTDWFENVYLSQAGPEKYDQLAQHKIKWTDPSVKQALTTLAQIWSKKDYLAGGPDGALQTEFPASVTQTFIGGDQPKAAMVYEGDFAQVNIGETKAKVGTDAKVFPFPAVGASAPVVSGGDAAVILKDSKAAQALVTF
;
A
#
# COMPACT_ATOMS: atom_id res chain seq x y z
N THR A 1 -34.63 27.85 45.40
CA THR A 1 -35.42 29.10 45.26
C THR A 1 -35.81 29.22 43.81
N ARG A 2 -37.12 29.13 43.51
CA ARG A 2 -37.90 29.43 42.26
C ARG A 2 -37.17 29.36 40.90
N ALA A 3 -37.51 28.50 39.94
CA ALA A 3 -38.79 28.26 39.25
C ALA A 3 -39.35 29.48 38.48
N HIS A 4 -39.41 29.35 37.13
CA HIS A 4 -40.41 29.86 36.16
C HIS A 4 -39.98 29.30 34.78
N GLU A 5 -40.66 28.33 34.15
CA GLU A 5 -41.90 28.43 33.35
C GLU A 5 -41.92 29.68 32.44
N THR A 6 -42.19 29.59 31.12
CA THR A 6 -43.42 29.05 30.52
C THR A 6 -43.25 28.71 29.03
N ALA A 7 -44.01 27.72 28.58
CA ALA A 7 -44.21 27.26 27.20
C ALA A 7 -45.21 28.11 26.38
N LEU A 8 -45.14 27.98 25.04
CA LEU A 8 -46.22 28.12 24.02
C LEU A 8 -45.55 27.85 22.65
N GLY A 9 -46.04 27.04 21.70
CA GLY A 9 -47.36 26.49 21.47
C GLY A 9 -47.86 26.84 20.06
N VAL A 10 -47.59 25.96 19.08
CA VAL A 10 -48.42 25.63 17.90
C VAL A 10 -48.63 26.68 16.78
N ARG A 11 -48.29 26.33 15.52
CA ARG A 11 -49.27 26.22 14.39
C ARG A 11 -48.70 25.61 13.10
N ARG A 12 -49.50 24.69 12.54
CA ARG A 12 -49.41 24.06 11.22
C ARG A 12 -49.56 25.07 10.08
N GLY A 13 -48.94 24.76 8.94
CA GLY A 13 -49.21 25.41 7.66
C GLY A 13 -48.73 24.58 6.47
N THR A 14 -49.50 23.56 6.10
CA THR A 14 -49.43 22.91 4.77
C THR A 14 -49.94 23.87 3.70
N LYS A 15 -49.18 24.06 2.61
CA LYS A 15 -49.76 24.45 1.31
C LYS A 15 -49.05 23.73 0.16
N ASN A 16 -49.87 22.97 -0.55
CA ASN A 16 -49.65 22.48 -1.90
C ASN A 16 -49.41 23.64 -2.88
N GLY A 17 -48.53 23.40 -3.86
CA GLY A 17 -48.38 24.23 -5.05
C GLY A 17 -47.81 23.37 -6.17
N ALA A 18 -48.70 22.81 -6.98
CA ALA A 18 -48.38 22.04 -8.17
C ALA A 18 -48.09 22.94 -9.37
N LEU A 19 -47.51 22.31 -10.41
CA LEU A 19 -47.40 22.72 -11.82
C LEU A 19 -46.31 23.75 -12.19
N MET A 20 -45.26 23.26 -12.84
CA MET A 20 -45.13 23.45 -14.29
C MET A 20 -44.08 22.48 -14.88
N ARG A 21 -44.57 21.51 -15.66
CA ARG A 21 -43.78 20.80 -16.66
C ARG A 21 -43.46 21.79 -17.77
N SER A 22 -42.17 22.04 -18.02
CA SER A 22 -41.72 22.59 -19.30
C SER A 22 -40.91 21.49 -20.00
N THR A 23 -41.56 20.85 -20.96
CA THR A 23 -40.94 20.00 -21.97
C THR A 23 -40.36 20.91 -23.04
N ASN A 24 -39.04 20.95 -23.18
CA ASN A 24 -38.42 21.38 -24.43
C ASN A 24 -37.64 20.21 -25.02
N SER A 25 -38.34 19.46 -25.86
CA SER A 25 -37.73 18.58 -26.86
C SER A 25 -37.16 19.48 -27.96
N THR A 26 -35.86 19.41 -28.22
CA THR A 26 -35.30 19.83 -29.50
C THR A 26 -34.54 18.68 -30.11
N THR A 27 -35.28 17.95 -30.95
CA THR A 27 -34.80 17.04 -31.95
C THR A 27 -33.91 17.79 -32.94
N ARG A 28 -32.63 17.43 -33.07
CA ARG A 28 -31.83 17.71 -34.27
C ARG A 28 -31.13 16.45 -34.77
N THR A 29 -31.88 15.75 -35.61
CA THR A 29 -31.47 15.16 -36.90
C THR A 29 -30.03 14.67 -37.06
N ARG A 30 -29.92 13.33 -37.14
CA ARG A 30 -28.88 12.58 -37.84
C ARG A 30 -28.85 12.93 -39.33
N ARG A 31 -27.65 13.18 -39.86
CA ARG A 31 -27.21 12.97 -41.25
C ARG A 31 -25.70 12.73 -41.17
N ALA A 32 -25.04 11.93 -41.98
CA ALA A 32 -25.37 10.82 -42.86
C ALA A 32 -24.00 10.23 -43.20
N VAL A 33 -23.97 8.92 -43.38
CA VAL A 33 -22.82 8.11 -43.74
C VAL A 33 -22.16 8.64 -45.03
N ARG A 34 -20.82 8.71 -45.03
CA ARG A 34 -20.01 8.48 -46.24
C ARG A 34 -18.83 7.59 -45.90
N ALA A 35 -18.91 6.37 -46.42
CA ALA A 35 -17.81 5.44 -46.53
C ALA A 35 -16.84 5.92 -47.62
N ALA A 36 -15.54 5.77 -47.37
CA ALA A 36 -14.54 5.64 -48.41
C ALA A 36 -13.46 4.69 -47.87
N ALA A 37 -13.43 3.49 -48.42
CA ALA A 37 -12.39 2.50 -48.23
C ALA A 37 -11.18 2.89 -49.08
N VAL A 38 -9.97 2.77 -48.53
CA VAL A 38 -8.75 2.55 -49.31
C VAL A 38 -7.95 1.46 -48.63
N LEU A 39 -7.81 0.36 -49.36
CA LEU A 39 -6.90 -0.75 -49.13
C LEU A 39 -5.45 -0.30 -49.35
N ALA A 40 -4.53 -0.71 -48.49
CA ALA A 40 -3.15 -0.98 -48.88
C ALA A 40 -2.54 -2.02 -47.94
N ALA A 41 -2.13 -3.13 -48.54
CA ALA A 41 -1.51 -4.29 -47.92
C ALA A 41 -0.06 -4.01 -47.49
N GLY A 42 0.40 -4.78 -46.50
CA GLY A 42 1.80 -4.85 -46.10
C GLY A 42 2.01 -6.02 -45.15
N ALA A 43 2.19 -7.21 -45.71
CA ALA A 43 2.55 -8.43 -45.00
C ALA A 43 4.05 -8.45 -44.68
N LEU A 44 4.44 -8.93 -43.49
CA LEU A 44 5.68 -9.70 -43.32
C LEU A 44 5.62 -10.55 -42.04
N ALA A 45 6.05 -11.80 -42.22
CA ALA A 45 5.88 -12.97 -41.35
C ALA A 45 6.94 -13.09 -40.25
N LEU A 46 6.70 -14.04 -39.32
CA LEU A 46 7.65 -15.03 -38.71
C LEU A 46 6.92 -15.75 -37.56
N SER A 47 6.37 -16.95 -37.79
CA SER A 47 6.99 -18.28 -37.58
C SER A 47 6.67 -18.88 -36.20
N LEU A 48 5.62 -19.71 -36.14
CA LEU A 48 5.41 -20.72 -35.11
C LEU A 48 5.55 -22.09 -35.78
N THR A 49 6.63 -22.78 -35.44
CA THR A 49 6.94 -24.14 -35.89
C THR A 49 6.67 -25.09 -34.74
N ALA A 50 5.71 -25.99 -34.89
CA ALA A 50 5.70 -27.33 -34.30
C ALA A 50 4.50 -28.15 -34.83
N CYS A 51 4.64 -28.71 -36.03
CA CYS A 51 4.07 -30.03 -36.36
C CYS A 51 4.97 -31.10 -35.72
N GLY A 52 4.57 -32.34 -35.47
CA GLY A 52 3.38 -33.15 -35.81
C GLY A 52 3.52 -34.47 -35.02
N GLY A 53 2.75 -35.55 -35.19
CA GLY A 53 1.60 -35.95 -36.00
C GLY A 53 0.97 -37.16 -35.25
N GLY A 54 -0.01 -37.92 -35.71
CA GLY A 54 -0.86 -37.98 -36.89
C GLY A 54 -2.03 -38.94 -36.55
N ASP A 55 -3.11 -38.86 -37.31
CA ASP A 55 -4.33 -39.68 -37.18
C ASP A 55 -4.12 -41.15 -37.58
N ASP A 56 -4.80 -42.09 -36.89
CA ASP A 56 -5.80 -42.99 -37.51
C ASP A 56 -6.51 -43.93 -36.49
N ASP A 57 -7.82 -44.05 -36.71
CA ASP A 57 -8.89 -44.93 -36.19
C ASP A 57 -8.59 -46.19 -35.34
N LYS A 58 -9.33 -46.33 -34.21
CA LYS A 58 -10.35 -47.41 -33.99
C LYS A 58 -10.97 -47.42 -32.57
N LYS A 59 -12.29 -47.60 -32.53
CA LYS A 59 -13.10 -48.00 -31.35
C LYS A 59 -12.61 -49.31 -30.73
N THR A 60 -12.59 -49.39 -29.39
CA THR A 60 -13.33 -50.36 -28.54
C THR A 60 -13.00 -50.20 -27.04
N GLY A 61 -14.04 -50.10 -26.19
CA GLY A 61 -14.20 -50.92 -24.97
C GLY A 61 -13.41 -50.63 -23.68
N SER A 62 -14.21 -50.41 -22.61
CA SER A 62 -14.06 -50.86 -21.20
C SER A 62 -12.96 -50.31 -20.29
N ASP A 63 -13.45 -49.69 -19.19
CA ASP A 63 -13.04 -49.76 -17.78
C ASP A 63 -11.60 -50.18 -17.44
N GLU A 64 -10.86 -49.30 -16.74
CA GLU A 64 -10.33 -49.62 -15.41
C GLU A 64 -9.71 -48.41 -14.67
N ASN A 65 -10.18 -48.27 -13.43
CA ASN A 65 -9.56 -47.74 -12.22
C ASN A 65 -8.04 -47.44 -12.27
N SER A 66 -7.62 -46.21 -11.97
CA SER A 66 -6.25 -45.91 -11.51
C SER A 66 -6.14 -44.63 -10.68
N LYS A 67 -5.73 -44.84 -9.43
CA LYS A 67 -5.22 -43.88 -8.43
C LYS A 67 -4.43 -42.72 -9.06
N ALA A 68 -4.94 -41.50 -8.91
CA ALA A 68 -4.15 -40.28 -9.08
C ALA A 68 -3.40 -39.98 -7.77
N SER A 69 -2.15 -40.45 -7.69
CA SER A 69 -1.15 -39.92 -6.77
C SER A 69 -0.72 -38.55 -7.30
N GLY A 70 -1.44 -37.50 -6.91
CA GLY A 70 -1.08 -36.11 -7.15
C GLY A 70 0.01 -35.65 -6.18
N GLY A 71 1.25 -36.08 -6.43
CA GLY A 71 2.41 -35.51 -5.77
C GLY A 71 2.51 -34.03 -6.11
N GLY A 72 2.23 -33.16 -5.13
CA GLY A 72 2.51 -31.75 -5.23
C GLY A 72 3.99 -31.57 -5.52
N ALA A 73 4.32 -30.97 -6.66
CA ALA A 73 5.67 -30.57 -6.98
C ALA A 73 6.15 -29.62 -5.86
N GLU A 74 7.09 -30.10 -5.05
CA GLU A 74 7.80 -29.25 -4.10
C GLU A 74 8.50 -28.17 -4.91
N THR A 75 8.05 -26.93 -4.77
CA THR A 75 8.82 -25.76 -5.19
C THR A 75 10.16 -25.85 -4.49
N GLY A 76 11.23 -26.07 -5.25
CA GLY A 76 12.55 -26.40 -4.73
C GLY A 76 12.96 -25.48 -3.57
N SER A 77 13.22 -26.08 -2.41
CA SER A 77 13.68 -25.38 -1.22
C SER A 77 14.97 -24.60 -1.50
N THR A 78 14.91 -23.27 -1.50
CA THR A 78 16.05 -22.37 -1.74
C THR A 78 17.01 -22.25 -0.56
N VAL A 79 16.60 -22.69 0.64
CA VAL A 79 17.36 -22.61 1.90
C VAL A 79 17.17 -23.90 2.70
N THR A 80 18.26 -24.54 3.13
CA THR A 80 18.20 -25.69 4.05
C THR A 80 17.93 -25.21 5.48
N LEU A 81 16.85 -25.68 6.09
CA LEU A 81 16.43 -25.30 7.44
C LEU A 81 16.70 -26.41 8.47
N PRO A 82 17.03 -26.07 9.73
CA PRO A 82 17.19 -27.05 10.79
C PRO A 82 15.84 -27.65 11.23
N LYS A 83 15.89 -28.85 11.83
CA LYS A 83 14.79 -29.37 12.64
C LYS A 83 14.77 -28.67 14.00
N LEU A 84 13.58 -28.23 14.41
CA LEU A 84 13.30 -27.36 15.55
C LEU A 84 12.10 -27.88 16.36
N ASP A 85 11.82 -29.19 16.29
CA ASP A 85 10.73 -29.84 17.03
C ASP A 85 10.78 -29.48 18.52
N GLY A 86 9.61 -29.13 19.08
CA GLY A 86 9.49 -28.70 20.48
C GLY A 86 9.90 -27.25 20.76
N THR A 87 10.38 -26.50 19.76
CA THR A 87 10.69 -25.06 19.91
C THR A 87 9.46 -24.19 19.64
N THR A 88 9.30 -23.12 20.40
CA THR A 88 8.27 -22.08 20.14
C THR A 88 8.95 -20.75 19.81
N LEU A 89 8.38 -20.01 18.85
CA LEU A 89 8.80 -18.67 18.47
C LEU A 89 7.63 -17.70 18.56
N GLU A 90 7.90 -16.49 19.03
CA GLU A 90 6.98 -15.35 18.93
C GLU A 90 7.50 -14.31 17.93
N VAL A 91 6.63 -13.89 17.03
CA VAL A 91 6.96 -13.00 15.91
C VAL A 91 6.03 -11.79 15.95
N ALA A 92 6.55 -10.60 16.26
CA ALA A 92 5.76 -9.39 16.41
C ALA A 92 5.73 -8.52 15.16
N ALA A 93 4.55 -8.14 14.67
CA ALA A 93 4.37 -7.21 13.55
C ALA A 93 3.13 -6.33 13.75
N VAL A 94 3.09 -5.17 13.08
CA VAL A 94 1.95 -4.24 13.08
C VAL A 94 0.84 -4.62 12.10
N TRP A 95 1.06 -5.65 11.27
CA TRP A 95 0.12 -6.03 10.23
C TRP A 95 -1.17 -6.63 10.76
N THR A 96 -2.28 -6.19 10.19
CA THR A 96 -3.64 -6.65 10.49
C THR A 96 -4.33 -7.19 9.23
N GLY A 97 -5.57 -7.66 9.37
CA GLY A 97 -6.42 -8.04 8.23
C GLY A 97 -5.76 -9.03 7.24
N ALA A 98 -5.83 -8.69 5.96
CA ALA A 98 -5.29 -9.51 4.87
C ALA A 98 -3.76 -9.65 4.92
N GLU A 99 -3.02 -8.60 5.31
CA GLU A 99 -1.56 -8.67 5.45
C GLU A 99 -1.16 -9.68 6.54
N GLN A 100 -1.82 -9.63 7.70
CA GLN A 100 -1.61 -10.60 8.77
C GLN A 100 -1.90 -12.02 8.30
N ALA A 101 -3.03 -12.22 7.60
CA ALA A 101 -3.43 -13.53 7.10
C ALA A 101 -2.42 -14.11 6.10
N ASN A 102 -1.87 -13.27 5.22
CA ASN A 102 -0.85 -13.67 4.26
C ASN A 102 0.48 -13.99 4.94
N PHE A 103 0.94 -13.18 5.89
CA PHE A 103 2.18 -13.46 6.61
C PHE A 103 2.10 -14.73 7.47
N LYS A 104 0.94 -15.01 8.07
CA LYS A 104 0.72 -16.27 8.80
C LYS A 104 0.92 -17.51 7.93
N LYS A 105 0.71 -17.44 6.61
CA LYS A 105 1.02 -18.55 5.68
C LYS A 105 2.53 -18.79 5.58
N VAL A 106 3.34 -17.72 5.58
CA VAL A 106 4.81 -17.82 5.62
C VAL A 106 5.26 -18.50 6.91
N LEU A 107 4.73 -18.07 8.06
CA LEU A 107 5.04 -18.66 9.36
C LEU A 107 4.59 -20.14 9.45
N ALA A 108 3.46 -20.49 8.83
CA ALA A 108 2.98 -21.86 8.75
C ALA A 108 3.92 -22.74 7.91
N GLU A 109 4.44 -22.23 6.80
CA GLU A 109 5.40 -22.96 5.98
C GLU A 109 6.74 -23.17 6.71
N PHE A 110 7.24 -22.17 7.42
CA PHE A 110 8.41 -22.33 8.29
C PHE A 110 8.17 -23.43 9.35
N SER A 111 6.99 -23.39 9.99
CA SER A 111 6.60 -24.37 11.00
C SER A 111 6.54 -25.79 10.41
N ARG A 112 5.96 -25.94 9.20
CA ARG A 112 5.87 -27.22 8.48
C ARG A 112 7.25 -27.82 8.18
N ARG A 113 8.19 -26.99 7.73
CA ARG A 113 9.53 -27.46 7.31
C ARG A 113 10.42 -27.81 8.50
N THR A 114 10.28 -27.08 9.60
CA THR A 114 11.19 -27.16 10.76
C THR A 114 10.63 -27.95 11.94
N GLY A 115 9.32 -28.02 12.13
CA GLY A 115 8.68 -28.55 13.34
C GLY A 115 8.52 -27.53 14.49
N ALA A 116 8.99 -26.30 14.32
CA ALA A 116 8.78 -25.23 15.30
C ALA A 116 7.31 -24.78 15.37
N LYS A 117 6.85 -24.36 16.54
CA LYS A 117 5.57 -23.66 16.71
C LYS A 117 5.80 -22.15 16.65
N VAL A 118 5.32 -21.50 15.59
CA VAL A 118 5.46 -20.04 15.45
C VAL A 118 4.14 -19.32 15.74
N THR A 119 4.18 -18.33 16.63
CA THR A 119 3.03 -17.51 17.01
C THR A 119 3.22 -16.09 16.52
N PHE A 120 2.26 -15.59 15.73
CA PHE A 120 2.18 -14.17 15.38
C PHE A 120 1.65 -13.37 16.57
N VAL A 121 2.37 -12.32 16.96
CA VAL A 121 2.02 -11.40 18.04
C VAL A 121 1.63 -10.05 17.42
N PRO A 122 0.34 -9.69 17.41
CA PRO A 122 -0.08 -8.38 16.92
C PRO A 122 0.53 -7.27 17.78
N ALA A 123 1.25 -6.35 17.13
CA ALA A 123 1.84 -5.18 17.76
C ALA A 123 1.06 -3.92 17.36
N GLN A 124 1.10 -2.90 18.23
CA GLN A 124 0.60 -1.57 17.93
C GLN A 124 1.72 -0.70 17.36
N ASP A 125 1.38 0.22 16.48
CA ASP A 125 2.30 1.26 16.03
C ASP A 125 2.35 2.42 17.05
N PRO A 126 3.53 3.03 17.35
CA PRO A 126 4.88 2.62 16.93
C PRO A 126 5.34 1.32 17.60
N ILE A 127 5.76 0.34 16.79
CA ILE A 127 6.15 -1.00 17.29
C ILE A 127 7.27 -0.97 18.35
N ILE A 128 8.16 0.02 18.30
CA ILE A 128 9.24 0.17 19.29
C ILE A 128 8.69 0.35 20.72
N ASN A 129 7.55 1.01 20.90
CA ASN A 129 6.94 1.19 22.21
C ASN A 129 6.34 -0.12 22.74
N PHE A 130 5.69 -0.89 21.85
CA PHE A 130 5.20 -2.22 22.16
C PHE A 130 6.35 -3.16 22.58
N LEU A 131 7.44 -3.17 21.81
CA LEU A 131 8.63 -3.98 22.12
C LEU A 131 9.26 -3.57 23.45
N GLY A 132 9.38 -2.26 23.72
CA GLY A 132 9.89 -1.77 24.99
C GLY A 132 9.09 -2.26 26.19
N SER A 133 7.77 -2.26 26.09
CA SER A 133 6.88 -2.77 27.14
C SER A 133 7.06 -4.28 27.36
N LYS A 134 7.13 -5.07 26.28
CA LYS A 134 7.35 -6.52 26.33
C LYS A 134 8.71 -6.89 26.92
N ILE A 135 9.76 -6.18 26.54
CA ILE A 135 11.12 -6.37 27.05
C ILE A 135 11.20 -6.02 28.53
N ALA A 136 10.63 -4.89 28.95
CA ALA A 136 10.58 -4.50 30.36
C ALA A 136 9.81 -5.51 31.22
N GLY A 137 8.76 -6.12 30.67
CA GLY A 137 8.00 -7.21 31.30
C GLY A 137 8.69 -8.58 31.28
N GLY A 138 9.91 -8.70 30.76
CA GLY A 138 10.65 -9.96 30.69
C GLY A 138 10.13 -10.96 29.65
N GLN A 139 9.28 -10.52 28.73
CA GLN A 139 8.66 -11.36 27.69
C GLN A 139 8.86 -10.77 26.29
N PRO A 140 10.11 -10.54 25.83
CA PRO A 140 10.32 -10.12 24.44
C PRO A 140 9.81 -11.17 23.45
N PRO A 141 9.31 -10.77 22.27
CA PRO A 141 9.18 -11.72 21.16
C PRO A 141 10.57 -12.18 20.69
N ASP A 142 10.64 -13.26 19.93
CA ASP A 142 11.90 -13.77 19.36
C ASP A 142 12.37 -12.91 18.19
N VAL A 143 11.44 -12.54 17.31
CA VAL A 143 11.66 -11.72 16.12
C VAL A 143 10.61 -10.61 16.07
N ALA A 144 11.01 -9.41 15.64
CA ALA A 144 10.11 -8.31 15.34
C ALA A 144 10.28 -7.85 13.90
N LEU A 145 9.17 -7.49 13.27
CA LEU A 145 9.14 -6.96 11.90
C LEU A 145 9.06 -5.44 12.00
N LEU A 146 10.18 -4.77 11.73
CA LEU A 146 10.32 -3.34 11.89
C LEU A 146 10.14 -2.62 10.55
N PRO A 147 9.23 -1.64 10.45
CA PRO A 147 8.83 -1.03 9.17
C PRO A 147 9.77 0.07 8.66
N GLN A 148 10.88 0.35 9.37
CA GLN A 148 11.78 1.45 9.01
C GLN A 148 13.20 1.30 9.57
N PRO A 149 14.24 1.83 8.88
CA PRO A 149 15.62 1.78 9.36
C PRO A 149 15.83 2.43 10.73
N GLY A 150 15.10 3.52 11.01
CA GLY A 150 15.17 4.21 12.30
C GLY A 150 14.73 3.34 13.48
N ALA A 151 13.76 2.44 13.27
CA ALA A 151 13.32 1.49 14.29
C ALA A 151 14.39 0.41 14.55
N ILE A 152 15.07 -0.07 13.50
CA ILE A 152 16.22 -0.97 13.62
C ILE A 152 17.31 -0.29 14.46
N LYS A 153 17.68 0.95 14.12
CA LYS A 153 18.66 1.74 14.85
C LYS A 153 18.30 1.90 16.32
N GLN A 154 17.04 2.27 16.62
CA GLN A 154 16.58 2.39 18.01
C GLN A 154 16.65 1.06 18.77
N ALA A 155 16.28 -0.06 18.14
CA ALA A 155 16.39 -1.38 18.76
C ALA A 155 17.85 -1.77 19.04
N VAL A 156 18.80 -1.38 18.19
CA VAL A 156 20.24 -1.57 18.42
C VAL A 156 20.76 -0.67 19.55
N GLU A 157 20.44 0.62 19.53
CA GLU A 157 20.85 1.60 20.56
C GLU A 157 20.33 1.20 21.95
N LYS A 158 19.12 0.62 22.02
CA LYS A 158 18.51 0.08 23.24
C LYS A 158 19.02 -1.31 23.63
N LYS A 159 19.94 -1.91 22.86
CA LYS A 159 20.54 -3.25 23.06
C LYS A 159 19.54 -4.41 22.97
N TRP A 160 18.42 -4.19 22.28
CA TRP A 160 17.38 -5.19 22.08
C TRP A 160 17.69 -6.09 20.89
N ALA A 161 18.12 -5.49 19.78
CA ALA A 161 18.40 -6.21 18.54
C ALA A 161 19.68 -7.07 18.65
N LYS A 162 19.62 -8.26 18.05
CA LYS A 162 20.72 -9.20 17.91
C LYS A 162 21.18 -9.24 16.46
N PRO A 163 22.48 -9.43 16.22
CA PRO A 163 23.00 -9.49 14.86
C PRO A 163 22.44 -10.68 14.09
N VAL A 164 22.29 -10.49 12.78
CA VAL A 164 21.92 -11.53 11.85
C VAL A 164 23.08 -12.50 11.66
N GLY A 165 22.82 -13.81 11.71
CA GLY A 165 23.80 -14.88 11.55
C GLY A 165 24.37 -14.98 10.12
N ALA A 166 25.43 -15.79 9.97
CA ALA A 166 26.16 -15.93 8.71
C ALA A 166 25.30 -16.49 7.56
N GLU A 167 24.35 -17.37 7.85
CA GLU A 167 23.48 -18.00 6.84
C GLU A 167 22.57 -16.97 6.18
N ALA A 168 21.87 -16.15 6.97
CA ALA A 168 21.07 -15.04 6.46
C ALA A 168 21.93 -13.97 5.76
N GLN A 169 23.12 -13.66 6.26
CA GLN A 169 24.04 -12.75 5.56
C GLN A 169 24.48 -13.28 4.19
N ALA A 170 24.68 -14.61 4.06
CA ALA A 170 24.98 -15.23 2.78
C ALA A 170 23.78 -15.14 1.82
N GLN A 171 22.56 -15.33 2.31
CA GLN A 171 21.35 -15.12 1.50
C GLN A 171 21.18 -13.67 1.06
N LEU A 172 21.42 -12.71 1.96
CA LEU A 172 21.41 -11.29 1.63
C LEU A 172 22.42 -10.96 0.52
N SER A 173 23.67 -11.40 0.70
CA SER A 173 24.76 -11.14 -0.27
C SER A 173 24.46 -11.73 -1.65
N LYS A 174 23.78 -12.88 -1.70
CA LYS A 174 23.45 -13.57 -2.95
C LYS A 174 22.26 -12.95 -3.67
N ASN A 175 21.24 -12.50 -2.93
CA ASN A 175 19.92 -12.20 -3.50
C ASN A 175 19.52 -10.72 -3.45
N TYR A 176 20.25 -9.87 -2.71
CA TYR A 176 19.88 -8.47 -2.49
C TYR A 176 20.96 -7.51 -3.00
N SER A 177 20.54 -6.37 -3.57
CA SER A 177 21.46 -5.28 -3.91
C SER A 177 22.07 -4.65 -2.66
N GLN A 178 23.21 -3.97 -2.82
CA GLN A 178 23.95 -3.38 -1.71
C GLN A 178 23.09 -2.42 -0.86
N GLY A 179 22.25 -1.60 -1.51
CA GLY A 179 21.37 -0.66 -0.82
C GLY A 179 20.40 -1.34 0.16
N TRP A 180 19.78 -2.45 -0.25
CA TRP A 180 18.86 -3.21 0.63
C TRP A 180 19.58 -3.88 1.80
N GLN A 181 20.84 -4.27 1.60
CA GLN A 181 21.66 -4.79 2.70
C GLN A 181 22.01 -3.68 3.69
N ASP A 182 22.44 -2.53 3.18
CA ASP A 182 22.97 -1.42 3.99
C ASP A 182 21.92 -0.78 4.89
N ILE A 183 20.67 -0.68 4.44
CA ILE A 183 19.58 -0.15 5.29
C ILE A 183 19.22 -1.06 6.47
N GLY A 184 19.63 -2.33 6.42
CA GLY A 184 19.52 -3.27 7.54
C GLY A 184 20.74 -3.29 8.47
N LYS A 185 21.77 -2.49 8.18
CA LYS A 185 22.98 -2.38 9.00
C LYS A 185 22.92 -1.21 9.97
N VAL A 186 23.51 -1.41 11.13
CA VAL A 186 23.79 -0.35 12.11
C VAL A 186 25.25 -0.52 12.52
N ASP A 187 26.03 0.56 12.42
CA ASP A 187 27.47 0.57 12.71
C ASP A 187 28.25 -0.56 11.99
N GLY A 188 27.90 -0.80 10.72
CA GLY A 188 28.54 -1.79 9.86
C GLY A 188 28.12 -3.25 10.10
N LYS A 189 27.25 -3.53 11.09
CA LYS A 189 26.78 -4.88 11.41
C LYS A 189 25.33 -5.09 10.96
N GLN A 190 25.03 -6.25 10.38
CA GLN A 190 23.68 -6.58 9.93
C GLN A 190 22.75 -6.90 11.11
N TYR A 191 21.63 -6.18 11.21
CA TYR A 191 20.61 -6.38 12.25
C TYR A 191 19.21 -6.64 11.69
N GLY A 192 18.91 -6.14 10.48
CA GLY A 192 17.64 -6.37 9.81
C GLY A 192 17.81 -7.14 8.51
N VAL A 193 16.88 -8.04 8.22
CA VAL A 193 16.70 -8.64 6.88
C VAL A 193 15.41 -8.09 6.29
N TYR A 194 15.53 -7.21 5.29
CA TYR A 194 14.37 -6.74 4.55
C TYR A 194 13.80 -7.88 3.70
N TYR A 195 12.52 -8.17 3.87
CA TYR A 195 11.83 -9.25 3.14
C TYR A 195 10.58 -8.73 2.41
N LYS A 196 10.18 -7.48 2.71
CA LYS A 196 9.19 -6.71 1.97
C LYS A 196 9.79 -5.34 1.65
N ALA A 197 9.60 -4.91 0.42
CA ALA A 197 9.88 -3.56 -0.05
C ALA A 197 8.58 -2.94 -0.56
N ALA A 198 8.45 -1.63 -0.44
CA ALA A 198 7.33 -0.86 -0.94
C ALA A 198 7.82 0.41 -1.61
N ASN A 199 7.26 0.74 -2.77
CA ASN A 199 7.32 2.08 -3.34
C ASN A 199 6.19 2.91 -2.71
N LYS A 200 6.55 3.92 -1.90
CA LYS A 200 5.63 4.85 -1.21
C LYS A 200 5.38 6.14 -2.00
N SER A 201 5.82 6.21 -3.25
CA SER A 201 5.67 7.38 -4.12
C SER A 201 4.63 7.12 -5.19
N LEU A 202 3.42 6.75 -4.78
CA LEU A 202 2.32 6.36 -5.66
C LEU A 202 1.03 7.08 -5.27
N ILE A 203 0.25 7.48 -6.28
CA ILE A 203 -1.13 7.94 -6.11
C ILE A 203 -2.03 6.98 -6.88
N TRP A 204 -2.86 6.27 -6.13
CA TRP A 204 -3.88 5.37 -6.64
C TRP A 204 -5.14 6.16 -6.98
N TYR A 205 -5.81 5.79 -8.06
CA TYR A 205 -6.99 6.52 -8.52
C TYR A 205 -8.04 5.63 -9.17
N ASN A 206 -9.30 6.03 -9.00
CA ASN A 206 -10.44 5.44 -9.69
C ASN A 206 -10.44 5.91 -11.15
N ALA A 207 -10.22 4.98 -12.07
CA ALA A 207 -10.05 5.27 -13.48
C ALA A 207 -11.28 5.97 -14.08
N LYS A 208 -12.48 5.58 -13.66
CA LYS A 208 -13.73 6.15 -14.17
C LYS A 208 -13.95 7.58 -13.65
N ALA A 209 -13.61 7.84 -12.39
CA ALA A 209 -13.70 9.18 -11.82
C ALA A 209 -12.78 10.17 -12.54
N LEU A 210 -11.52 9.79 -12.81
CA LEU A 210 -10.60 10.65 -13.59
C LEU A 210 -11.05 10.82 -15.05
N GLU A 211 -11.55 9.77 -15.70
CA GLU A 211 -12.10 9.84 -17.06
C GLU A 211 -13.28 10.81 -17.14
N ASN A 212 -14.25 10.71 -16.22
CA ASN A 212 -15.42 11.57 -16.16
C ASN A 212 -15.05 13.04 -15.90
N ALA A 213 -13.97 13.29 -15.15
CA ALA A 213 -13.41 14.61 -14.93
C ALA A 213 -12.64 15.18 -16.15
N GLY A 214 -12.39 14.37 -17.18
CA GLY A 214 -11.55 14.75 -18.31
C GLY A 214 -10.08 15.00 -17.90
N ALA A 215 -9.65 14.40 -16.78
CA ALA A 215 -8.34 14.61 -16.22
C ALA A 215 -7.30 13.62 -16.76
N SER A 216 -6.04 14.05 -16.83
CA SER A 216 -4.90 13.20 -17.19
C SER A 216 -4.04 12.91 -15.96
N GLU A 217 -3.22 11.85 -16.05
CA GLU A 217 -2.24 11.51 -15.01
C GLU A 217 -1.22 12.67 -14.86
N PRO A 218 -1.13 13.31 -13.68
CA PRO A 218 -0.30 14.49 -13.47
C PRO A 218 1.18 14.11 -13.32
N LYS A 219 2.07 14.94 -13.88
CA LYS A 219 3.53 14.73 -13.79
C LYS A 219 4.20 15.68 -12.80
N THR A 220 3.61 16.85 -12.60
CA THR A 220 4.08 17.85 -11.65
C THR A 220 3.04 18.13 -10.58
N TRP A 221 3.44 18.70 -9.46
CA TRP A 221 2.54 19.13 -8.40
C TRP A 221 1.48 20.12 -8.91
N LYS A 222 1.87 21.01 -9.83
CA LYS A 222 0.93 21.93 -10.49
C LYS A 222 -0.13 21.17 -11.30
N ASP A 223 0.28 20.14 -12.03
CA ASP A 223 -0.67 19.28 -12.77
C ASP A 223 -1.59 18.56 -11.79
N LEU A 224 -1.07 18.08 -10.65
CA LEU A 224 -1.87 17.42 -9.63
C LEU A 224 -2.96 18.34 -9.07
N LEU A 225 -2.63 19.60 -8.80
CA LEU A 225 -3.61 20.61 -8.37
C LEU A 225 -4.66 20.88 -9.45
N SER A 226 -4.27 20.87 -10.73
CA SER A 226 -5.19 21.01 -11.87
C SER A 226 -6.11 19.79 -11.99
N THR A 227 -5.56 18.58 -11.92
CA THR A 227 -6.31 17.32 -11.91
C THR A 227 -7.29 17.29 -10.74
N ALA A 228 -6.87 17.72 -9.55
CA ALA A 228 -7.75 17.83 -8.39
C ALA A 228 -8.89 18.82 -8.62
N GLN A 229 -8.63 19.97 -9.26
CA GLN A 229 -9.69 20.93 -9.61
C GLN A 229 -10.69 20.32 -10.61
N GLN A 230 -10.21 19.64 -11.65
CA GLN A 230 -11.07 18.98 -12.64
C GLN A 230 -11.97 17.91 -12.00
N VAL A 231 -11.40 17.10 -11.09
CA VAL A 231 -12.16 16.10 -10.34
C VAL A 231 -13.23 16.77 -9.48
N TYR A 232 -12.88 17.83 -8.75
CA TYR A 232 -13.84 18.59 -7.96
C TYR A 232 -14.98 19.17 -8.81
N ASP A 233 -14.65 19.77 -9.96
CA ASP A 233 -15.63 20.37 -10.88
C ASP A 233 -16.57 19.31 -11.49
N SER A 234 -16.14 18.04 -11.55
CA SER A 234 -16.96 16.90 -11.97
C SER A 234 -17.95 16.40 -10.90
N GLY A 235 -17.87 16.94 -9.68
CA GLY A 235 -18.75 16.59 -8.56
C GLY A 235 -18.21 15.48 -7.64
N VAL A 236 -16.99 15.01 -7.85
CA VAL A 236 -16.33 14.00 -7.01
C VAL A 236 -15.25 14.66 -6.16
N THR A 237 -15.10 14.25 -4.90
CA THR A 237 -14.02 14.77 -4.06
C THR A 237 -12.64 14.31 -4.60
N PRO A 238 -11.65 15.20 -4.70
CA PRO A 238 -10.32 14.85 -5.19
C PRO A 238 -9.61 13.73 -4.42
N PHE A 239 -9.41 13.90 -3.11
CA PHE A 239 -8.55 13.03 -2.32
C PHE A 239 -9.24 12.39 -1.13
N SER A 240 -8.86 11.14 -0.89
CA SER A 240 -9.01 10.45 0.38
C SER A 240 -7.65 10.41 1.08
N VAL A 241 -7.63 10.67 2.39
CA VAL A 241 -6.41 10.70 3.21
C VAL A 241 -6.66 9.93 4.51
N GLY A 242 -5.78 8.98 4.83
CA GLY A 242 -5.85 8.12 6.03
C GLY A 242 -5.26 8.76 7.29
N GLY A 243 -5.67 9.99 7.60
CA GLY A 243 -5.01 10.82 8.62
C GLY A 243 -5.15 10.36 10.07
N ALA A 244 -5.98 9.35 10.37
CA ALA A 244 -6.03 8.75 11.70
C ALA A 244 -4.74 7.97 12.02
N ASP A 245 -4.10 7.41 10.98
CA ASP A 245 -2.81 6.73 11.07
C ASP A 245 -1.70 7.73 10.75
N GLY A 246 -1.02 8.23 11.79
CA GLY A 246 -0.07 9.35 11.66
C GLY A 246 1.07 9.14 10.65
N TRP A 247 1.46 7.89 10.39
CA TRP A 247 2.50 7.55 9.42
C TRP A 247 2.10 7.87 7.96
N THR A 248 0.81 7.85 7.63
CA THR A 248 0.35 8.21 6.27
C THR A 248 0.61 9.69 5.96
N LEU A 249 0.52 10.55 6.99
CA LEU A 249 0.79 11.98 6.87
C LEU A 249 2.29 12.25 6.77
N THR A 250 3.13 11.44 7.43
CA THR A 250 4.58 11.55 7.27
C THR A 250 4.99 11.10 5.87
N ASP A 251 4.39 10.06 5.31
CA ASP A 251 4.68 9.57 3.96
C ASP A 251 4.39 10.64 2.88
N TRP A 252 3.30 11.40 3.03
CA TRP A 252 3.02 12.60 2.22
C TRP A 252 4.14 13.65 2.33
N PHE A 253 4.53 13.98 3.56
CA PHE A 253 5.60 14.96 3.83
C PHE A 253 6.93 14.51 3.24
N GLU A 254 7.29 13.24 3.38
CA GLU A 254 8.53 12.67 2.88
C GLU A 254 8.64 12.80 1.35
N ASN A 255 7.54 12.52 0.63
CA ASN A 255 7.49 12.68 -0.82
C ASN A 255 7.68 14.13 -1.26
N VAL A 256 6.94 15.06 -0.66
CA VAL A 256 7.04 16.49 -0.96
C VAL A 256 8.43 17.02 -0.60
N TYR A 257 8.93 16.68 0.59
CA TYR A 257 10.22 17.15 1.08
C TYR A 257 11.37 16.60 0.25
N LEU A 258 11.37 15.30 -0.08
CA LEU A 258 12.41 14.68 -0.91
C LEU A 258 12.46 15.33 -2.30
N SER A 259 11.31 15.48 -2.95
CA SER A 259 11.24 16.07 -4.30
C SER A 259 11.68 17.53 -4.33
N GLN A 260 11.38 18.29 -3.28
CA GLN A 260 11.60 19.74 -3.23
C GLN A 260 12.96 20.13 -2.64
N ALA A 261 13.42 19.42 -1.59
CA ALA A 261 14.63 19.72 -0.85
C ALA A 261 15.83 18.85 -1.24
N GLY A 262 15.59 17.72 -1.91
CA GLY A 262 16.62 16.77 -2.32
C GLY A 262 17.03 15.79 -1.23
N PRO A 263 17.73 14.69 -1.61
CA PRO A 263 18.08 13.60 -0.70
C PRO A 263 19.05 14.05 0.41
N GLU A 264 19.96 14.98 0.16
CA GLU A 264 20.92 15.44 1.18
C GLU A 264 20.21 16.15 2.33
N LYS A 265 19.23 17.02 2.03
CA LYS A 265 18.43 17.69 3.07
C LYS A 265 17.46 16.73 3.75
N TYR A 266 16.95 15.73 3.02
CA TYR A 266 16.15 14.65 3.58
C TYR A 266 16.92 13.91 4.68
N ASP A 267 18.14 13.45 4.37
CA ASP A 267 19.01 12.75 5.31
C ASP A 267 19.41 13.64 6.48
N GLN A 268 19.76 14.90 6.23
CA GLN A 268 20.07 15.85 7.30
C GLN A 268 18.90 16.05 8.26
N LEU A 269 17.66 16.12 7.76
CA LEU A 269 16.48 16.26 8.61
C LEU A 269 16.24 14.98 9.43
N ALA A 270 16.26 13.83 8.77
CA ALA A 270 16.05 12.52 9.42
C ALA A 270 17.10 12.23 10.51
N GLN A 271 18.35 12.67 10.28
CA GLN A 271 19.47 12.52 11.22
C GLN A 271 19.55 13.66 12.25
N HIS A 272 18.59 14.60 12.24
CA HIS A 272 18.57 15.78 13.11
C HIS A 272 19.82 16.67 13.01
N LYS A 273 20.48 16.69 11.83
CA LYS A 273 21.56 17.63 11.50
C LYS A 273 21.04 19.02 11.14
N ILE A 274 19.76 19.12 10.76
CA ILE A 274 19.00 20.36 10.67
C ILE A 274 17.75 20.30 11.56
N LYS A 275 17.23 21.47 11.93
CA LYS A 275 16.05 21.58 12.79
C LYS A 275 14.77 21.39 11.98
N TRP A 276 13.71 20.90 12.62
CA TRP A 276 12.36 20.90 12.04
C TRP A 276 11.81 22.30 11.73
N THR A 277 12.42 23.35 12.28
CA THR A 277 12.12 24.74 11.95
C THR A 277 12.92 25.28 10.75
N ASP A 278 13.67 24.43 10.03
CA ASP A 278 14.38 24.86 8.82
C ASP A 278 13.39 25.38 7.76
N PRO A 279 13.73 26.43 7.00
CA PRO A 279 12.87 26.95 5.93
C PRO A 279 12.40 25.90 4.92
N SER A 280 13.20 24.86 4.60
CA SER A 280 12.74 23.81 3.68
C SER A 280 11.57 23.00 4.23
N VAL A 281 11.50 22.79 5.54
CA VAL A 281 10.39 22.06 6.19
C VAL A 281 9.12 22.89 6.09
N LYS A 282 9.20 24.20 6.41
CA LYS A 282 8.08 25.13 6.26
C LYS A 282 7.56 25.15 4.82
N GLN A 283 8.46 25.17 3.83
CA GLN A 283 8.09 25.17 2.43
C GLN A 283 7.34 23.88 2.05
N ALA A 284 7.82 22.70 2.45
CA ALA A 284 7.13 21.44 2.18
C ALA A 284 5.74 21.37 2.83
N LEU A 285 5.60 21.81 4.09
CA LEU A 285 4.30 21.88 4.76
C LEU A 285 3.36 22.90 4.08
N THR A 286 3.90 24.00 3.57
CA THR A 286 3.11 24.99 2.78
C THR A 286 2.64 24.39 1.45
N THR A 287 3.46 23.57 0.81
CA THR A 287 3.08 22.83 -0.41
C THR A 287 1.94 21.86 -0.11
N LEU A 288 2.04 21.04 0.95
CA LEU A 288 0.96 20.14 1.37
C LEU A 288 -0.35 20.88 1.68
N ALA A 289 -0.26 22.06 2.31
CA ALA A 289 -1.42 22.88 2.62
C ALA A 289 -2.23 23.28 1.38
N GLN A 290 -1.64 23.32 0.18
CA GLN A 290 -2.37 23.62 -1.07
C GLN A 290 -3.47 22.60 -1.38
N ILE A 291 -3.34 21.37 -0.88
CA ILE A 291 -4.39 20.33 -0.92
C ILE A 291 -5.10 20.29 0.43
N TRP A 292 -4.36 20.13 1.53
CA TRP A 292 -4.96 19.81 2.83
C TRP A 292 -5.77 20.94 3.46
N SER A 293 -5.52 22.21 3.11
CA SER A 293 -6.30 23.33 3.62
C SER A 293 -7.61 23.56 2.84
N LYS A 294 -7.83 22.84 1.73
CA LYS A 294 -9.04 22.96 0.93
C LYS A 294 -10.08 21.97 1.45
N LYS A 295 -11.09 22.48 2.14
CA LYS A 295 -12.13 21.65 2.77
C LYS A 295 -12.77 20.66 1.78
N ASP A 296 -13.03 21.11 0.56
CA ASP A 296 -13.74 20.32 -0.43
C ASP A 296 -12.82 19.42 -1.27
N TYR A 297 -11.51 19.40 -0.97
CA TYR A 297 -10.55 18.53 -1.65
C TYR A 297 -10.36 17.19 -0.93
N LEU A 298 -10.81 17.09 0.32
CA LEU A 298 -10.65 15.92 1.17
C LEU A 298 -12.01 15.28 1.46
N ALA A 299 -12.12 13.96 1.32
CA ALA A 299 -13.32 13.23 1.72
C ALA A 299 -13.60 13.45 3.21
N GLY A 300 -14.75 14.04 3.53
CA GLY A 300 -15.10 14.43 4.91
C GLY A 300 -14.42 15.71 5.41
N GLY A 301 -13.70 16.44 4.55
CA GLY A 301 -12.89 17.59 4.92
C GLY A 301 -11.68 17.22 5.80
N PRO A 302 -10.92 18.22 6.29
CA PRO A 302 -9.74 18.00 7.11
C PRO A 302 -10.05 17.19 8.38
N ASP A 303 -11.15 17.49 9.06
CA ASP A 303 -11.55 16.77 10.27
C ASP A 303 -11.91 15.31 9.96
N GLY A 304 -12.63 15.05 8.86
CA GLY A 304 -12.96 13.69 8.43
C GLY A 304 -11.73 12.88 8.03
N ALA A 305 -10.78 13.50 7.32
CA ALA A 305 -9.51 12.89 6.96
C ALA A 305 -8.71 12.46 8.20
N LEU A 306 -8.67 13.29 9.26
CA LEU A 306 -7.99 12.97 10.52
C LEU A 306 -8.66 11.84 11.33
N GLN A 307 -9.90 11.48 11.00
CA GLN A 307 -10.62 10.36 11.62
C GLN A 307 -10.69 9.11 10.70
N THR A 308 -10.13 9.20 9.50
CA THR A 308 -10.16 8.10 8.54
C THR A 308 -8.89 7.27 8.69
N GLU A 309 -9.04 5.98 8.99
CA GLU A 309 -7.93 5.01 9.00
C GLU A 309 -7.46 4.71 7.57
N PHE A 310 -6.19 4.31 7.42
CA PHE A 310 -5.57 3.98 6.14
C PHE A 310 -6.41 3.00 5.29
N PRO A 311 -6.86 1.83 5.79
CA PRO A 311 -7.68 0.90 5.01
C PRO A 311 -8.98 1.54 4.49
N ALA A 312 -9.63 2.35 5.33
CA ALA A 312 -10.85 3.06 4.97
C ALA A 312 -10.58 4.13 3.90
N SER A 313 -9.43 4.82 3.99
CA SER A 313 -9.03 5.83 3.01
C SER A 313 -8.83 5.23 1.61
N VAL A 314 -8.29 4.01 1.54
CA VAL A 314 -8.11 3.31 0.26
C VAL A 314 -9.46 2.84 -0.27
N THR A 315 -10.20 2.08 0.53
CA THR A 315 -11.46 1.45 0.08
C THR A 315 -12.50 2.48 -0.36
N GLN A 316 -12.61 3.64 0.30
CA GLN A 316 -13.58 4.66 -0.08
C GLN A 316 -13.29 5.36 -1.43
N THR A 317 -12.08 5.19 -1.97
CA THR A 317 -11.71 5.66 -3.32
C THR A 317 -12.23 4.71 -4.41
N PHE A 318 -12.45 3.45 -4.06
CA PHE A 318 -12.78 2.37 -5.01
C PHE A 318 -14.16 1.74 -4.80
N ILE A 319 -14.90 2.20 -3.79
CA ILE A 319 -16.32 1.87 -3.58
C ILE A 319 -17.18 3.02 -4.12
N GLY A 320 -18.31 2.70 -4.75
CA GLY A 320 -19.26 3.69 -5.29
C GLY A 320 -19.23 3.83 -6.81
N GLY A 321 -18.44 3.02 -7.52
CA GLY A 321 -18.41 2.99 -8.98
C GLY A 321 -17.84 4.28 -9.56
N ASP A 322 -18.65 5.00 -10.33
CA ASP A 322 -18.30 6.27 -11.00
C ASP A 322 -18.50 7.51 -10.11
N GLN A 323 -19.04 7.34 -8.91
CA GLN A 323 -19.21 8.37 -7.88
C GLN A 323 -18.64 7.90 -6.53
N PRO A 324 -17.32 7.61 -6.44
CA PRO A 324 -16.70 7.24 -5.17
C PRO A 324 -16.67 8.42 -4.19
N LYS A 325 -16.37 8.17 -2.92
CA LYS A 325 -16.23 9.26 -1.93
C LYS A 325 -15.04 10.18 -2.25
N ALA A 326 -14.00 9.63 -2.88
CA ALA A 326 -12.90 10.38 -3.46
C ALA A 326 -12.40 9.71 -4.75
N ALA A 327 -11.77 10.47 -5.64
CA ALA A 327 -11.23 9.93 -6.89
C ALA A 327 -9.80 9.38 -6.75
N MET A 328 -9.02 9.91 -5.81
CA MET A 328 -7.60 9.56 -5.61
C MET A 328 -7.30 9.29 -4.13
N VAL A 329 -6.33 8.40 -3.89
CA VAL A 329 -5.71 8.17 -2.58
C VAL A 329 -4.20 8.04 -2.78
N TYR A 330 -3.44 8.77 -1.98
CA TYR A 330 -2.00 8.59 -1.90
C TYR A 330 -1.71 7.48 -0.90
N GLU A 331 -0.94 6.47 -1.32
CA GLU A 331 -0.13 5.62 -0.47
C GLU A 331 0.70 4.66 -1.35
N GLY A 332 1.68 3.98 -0.76
CA GLY A 332 2.52 3.00 -1.44
C GLY A 332 1.79 1.79 -2.04
N ASP A 333 2.58 0.94 -2.68
CA ASP A 333 2.06 -0.21 -3.44
C ASP A 333 1.25 -1.22 -2.60
N PHE A 334 1.52 -1.30 -1.30
CA PHE A 334 0.78 -2.15 -0.38
C PHE A 334 -0.71 -1.77 -0.27
N ALA A 335 -1.12 -0.57 -0.68
CA ALA A 335 -2.53 -0.19 -0.80
C ALA A 335 -3.34 -1.16 -1.70
N GLN A 336 -2.68 -1.86 -2.64
CA GLN A 336 -3.30 -2.92 -3.44
C GLN A 336 -4.03 -3.97 -2.60
N VAL A 337 -3.54 -4.26 -1.39
CA VAL A 337 -4.18 -5.21 -0.47
C VAL A 337 -5.59 -4.75 -0.11
N ASN A 338 -5.75 -3.47 0.26
CA ASN A 338 -7.06 -2.89 0.60
C ASN A 338 -7.93 -2.65 -0.64
N ILE A 339 -7.33 -2.34 -1.79
CA ILE A 339 -8.08 -2.27 -3.07
C ILE A 339 -8.73 -3.64 -3.36
N GLY A 340 -8.02 -4.73 -3.09
CA GLY A 340 -8.52 -6.10 -3.24
C GLY A 340 -9.69 -6.47 -2.32
N GLU A 341 -9.99 -5.66 -1.30
CA GLU A 341 -11.18 -5.81 -0.45
C GLU A 341 -12.43 -5.16 -1.10
N THR A 342 -12.26 -4.47 -2.23
CA THR A 342 -13.34 -3.86 -3.01
C THR A 342 -13.67 -4.69 -4.26
N LYS A 343 -14.57 -4.18 -5.12
CA LYS A 343 -14.85 -4.77 -6.44
C LYS A 343 -13.95 -4.25 -7.55
N ALA A 344 -13.13 -3.23 -7.27
CA ALA A 344 -12.26 -2.62 -8.27
C ALA A 344 -11.10 -3.54 -8.62
N LYS A 345 -10.82 -3.68 -9.91
CA LYS A 345 -9.66 -4.44 -10.41
C LYS A 345 -8.46 -3.52 -10.56
N VAL A 346 -7.36 -3.87 -9.91
CA VAL A 346 -6.06 -3.21 -10.09
C VAL A 346 -5.63 -3.35 -11.56
N GLY A 347 -5.19 -2.24 -12.15
CA GLY A 347 -4.76 -2.13 -13.54
C GLY A 347 -5.86 -1.72 -14.53
N THR A 348 -7.15 -1.84 -14.17
CA THR A 348 -8.26 -1.38 -15.01
C THR A 348 -9.12 -0.33 -14.31
N ASP A 349 -9.71 -0.67 -13.16
CA ASP A 349 -10.62 0.21 -12.42
C ASP A 349 -9.84 1.06 -11.42
N ALA A 350 -8.85 0.42 -10.76
CA ALA A 350 -7.89 1.06 -9.88
C ALA A 350 -6.53 1.14 -10.60
N LYS A 351 -6.15 2.35 -10.99
CA LYS A 351 -4.86 2.63 -11.64
C LYS A 351 -3.98 3.46 -10.70
N VAL A 352 -2.73 3.63 -11.07
CA VAL A 352 -1.74 4.35 -10.26
C VAL A 352 -0.83 5.17 -11.17
N PHE A 353 -0.40 6.33 -10.69
CA PHE A 353 0.69 7.10 -11.28
C PHE A 353 1.73 7.45 -10.19
N PRO A 354 3.01 7.68 -10.56
CA PRO A 354 4.03 8.11 -9.61
C PRO A 354 3.67 9.43 -8.93
N PHE A 355 4.09 9.60 -7.68
CA PHE A 355 3.92 10.87 -6.98
C PHE A 355 4.52 12.02 -7.83
N PRO A 356 3.76 13.06 -8.17
CA PRO A 356 4.21 14.09 -9.09
C PRO A 356 5.42 14.87 -8.58
N ALA A 357 6.28 15.33 -9.49
CA ALA A 357 7.41 16.18 -9.14
C ALA A 357 6.94 17.49 -8.49
N VAL A 358 7.39 17.74 -7.26
CA VAL A 358 7.20 19.00 -6.54
C VAL A 358 8.37 19.96 -6.83
N GLY A 359 9.59 19.43 -6.78
CA GLY A 359 10.81 20.12 -7.19
C GLY A 359 11.30 19.65 -8.55
N ALA A 360 12.63 19.46 -8.66
CA ALA A 360 13.27 19.15 -9.94
C ALA A 360 12.95 17.73 -10.46
N SER A 361 12.66 16.78 -9.57
CA SER A 361 12.40 15.38 -9.91
C SER A 361 11.26 14.80 -9.10
N ALA A 362 10.56 13.80 -9.65
CA ALA A 362 9.61 13.00 -8.88
C ALA A 362 10.34 12.26 -7.74
N PRO A 363 9.75 12.18 -6.54
CA PRO A 363 10.34 11.43 -5.43
C PRO A 363 10.18 9.92 -5.65
N VAL A 364 11.09 9.15 -5.07
CA VAL A 364 10.91 7.71 -4.83
C VAL A 364 11.29 7.44 -3.39
N VAL A 365 10.29 7.50 -2.52
CA VAL A 365 10.38 7.09 -1.12
C VAL A 365 10.14 5.60 -1.07
N SER A 366 11.11 4.86 -0.54
CA SER A 366 11.01 3.41 -0.36
C SER A 366 10.66 3.08 1.09
N GLY A 367 9.69 2.21 1.29
CA GLY A 367 9.40 1.55 2.55
C GLY A 367 9.83 0.09 2.53
N GLY A 368 9.74 -0.56 3.68
CA GLY A 368 9.92 -1.99 3.76
C GLY A 368 9.91 -2.48 5.20
N ASP A 369 9.69 -3.77 5.36
CA ASP A 369 9.68 -4.42 6.67
C ASP A 369 10.93 -5.29 6.80
N ALA A 370 11.65 -5.11 7.90
CA ALA A 370 12.85 -5.84 8.23
C ALA A 370 12.60 -6.80 9.40
N ALA A 371 12.92 -8.07 9.21
CA ALA A 371 12.97 -9.02 10.31
C ALA A 371 14.21 -8.73 11.19
N VAL A 372 13.98 -8.47 12.47
CA VAL A 372 15.00 -8.15 13.47
C VAL A 372 14.91 -9.15 14.62
N ILE A 373 16.04 -9.79 14.94
CA ILE A 373 16.15 -10.78 16.01
C ILE A 373 16.23 -10.05 17.35
N LEU A 374 15.40 -10.43 18.32
CA LEU A 374 15.46 -9.90 19.69
C LEU A 374 15.95 -10.95 20.70
N LYS A 375 15.68 -12.24 20.44
CA LYS A 375 16.28 -13.37 21.17
C LYS A 375 17.20 -14.15 20.24
N ASP A 376 18.48 -14.25 20.60
CA ASP A 376 19.49 -14.92 19.80
C ASP A 376 19.40 -16.46 19.98
N SER A 377 18.36 -17.05 19.39
CA SER A 377 18.14 -18.49 19.39
C SER A 377 18.38 -19.08 17.99
N LYS A 378 18.76 -20.36 17.93
CA LYS A 378 18.88 -21.10 16.66
C LYS A 378 17.61 -20.99 15.82
N ALA A 379 16.45 -21.00 16.47
CA ALA A 379 15.16 -20.92 15.80
C ALA A 379 14.88 -19.51 15.25
N ALA A 380 15.23 -18.44 15.97
CA ALA A 380 15.08 -17.06 15.48
C ALA A 380 16.03 -16.77 14.31
N GLN A 381 17.29 -17.23 14.39
CA GLN A 381 18.25 -17.12 13.29
C GLN A 381 17.79 -17.89 12.04
N ALA A 382 17.25 -19.11 12.24
CA ALA A 382 16.69 -19.90 11.15
C ALA A 382 15.46 -19.23 10.52
N LEU A 383 14.57 -18.61 11.32
CA LEU A 383 13.41 -17.90 10.81
C LEU A 383 13.80 -16.65 10.00
N VAL A 384 14.83 -15.92 10.42
CA VAL A 384 15.31 -14.74 9.68
C VAL A 384 16.09 -15.13 8.41
N THR A 385 16.64 -16.34 8.36
CA THR A 385 17.28 -16.89 7.16
C THR A 385 16.26 -17.40 6.14
N PHE A 386 15.13 -17.95 6.62
CA PHE A 386 14.01 -18.42 5.81
C PHE A 386 13.25 -17.25 5.17
#